data_AF-A0A3D2VD40-F1
#
_entry.id   AF-A0A3D2VD40-F1
#
_cell.length_a   1.000
_cell.length_b   1.000
_cell.length_c   1.000
_cell.angle_alpha   90.00
_cell.angle_beta   90.00
_cell.angle_gamma   90.00
#
_symmetry.space_group_name_H-M   'P 1'
#
loop_
_entity.id
_entity.type
_entity.pdbx_description
1 polymer ?
#
loop_
_entity_poly.entity_id
_entity_poly.type
_entity_poly.pdbx_seq_one_letter_code
_entity_poly.pdbx_strand_id
1 'polypeptide(L)'
;TCRHRGMRLVEAGRGQCRQFVCPFHAWCYRLDGSLSAAPRMEGADGFDLADFSLVEVRSEERAGFLFVNVDAKAPTLDDWLGDFEQVHEPWRLGSLVTASRRDFTVDCNWKLFIEVFNEYYHLRKVHPHSFATLYTNPDPVDETRGAFVTQFGEHARSGSVGVLEEAGSDLNALPGLSGRLEDGTRYTWVYPGLTFAASRDAVWVLEAAPV
;
A
#
# COMPACT_ATOMS: atom_id res chain seq x y z
N THR A 1 0.45 -21.12 5.33
CA THR A 1 0.96 -22.00 6.40
C THR A 1 1.28 -23.38 5.84
N CYS A 2 2.28 -24.09 6.38
CA CYS A 2 2.61 -25.46 5.96
C CYS A 2 1.39 -26.39 6.08
N ARG A 3 1.10 -27.15 5.04
CA ARG A 3 -0.06 -28.06 4.96
C ARG A 3 0.10 -29.35 5.74
N HIS A 4 1.30 -29.68 6.22
CA HIS A 4 1.51 -30.87 7.05
C HIS A 4 0.93 -30.69 8.47
N ARG A 5 1.47 -29.76 9.26
CA ARG A 5 1.10 -29.56 10.68
C ARG A 5 0.99 -28.09 11.07
N GLY A 6 0.67 -27.21 10.13
CA GLY A 6 0.36 -25.81 10.45
C GLY A 6 1.56 -24.93 10.81
N MET A 7 2.80 -25.36 10.53
CA MET A 7 3.97 -24.54 10.83
C MET A 7 4.07 -23.31 9.92
N ARG A 8 4.50 -22.18 10.48
CA ARG A 8 4.89 -20.98 9.71
C ARG A 8 6.08 -21.33 8.80
N LEU A 9 6.02 -20.90 7.54
CA LEU A 9 7.07 -21.21 6.55
C LEU A 9 8.18 -20.17 6.52
N VAL A 10 7.81 -18.89 6.71
CA VAL A 10 8.71 -17.74 6.63
C VAL A 10 8.40 -16.84 7.80
N GLU A 11 9.42 -16.37 8.50
CA GLU A 11 9.26 -15.37 9.55
C GLU A 11 8.84 -14.01 8.97
N ALA A 12 8.21 -13.18 9.79
CA ALA A 12 7.86 -11.83 9.38
C ALA A 12 9.11 -11.06 8.94
N GLY A 13 9.04 -10.37 7.80
CA GLY A 13 10.15 -9.59 7.26
C GLY A 13 10.26 -9.66 5.74
N ARG A 14 11.47 -9.42 5.23
CA ARG A 14 11.80 -9.41 3.80
C ARG A 14 12.98 -10.35 3.55
N GLY A 15 13.00 -10.98 2.38
CA GLY A 15 14.08 -11.88 1.99
C GLY A 15 13.91 -12.39 0.57
N GLN A 16 14.82 -13.27 0.17
CA GLN A 16 14.81 -13.92 -1.13
C GLN A 16 14.97 -15.43 -0.92
N CYS A 17 14.19 -16.23 -1.65
CA CYS A 17 14.32 -17.67 -1.64
C CYS A 17 14.01 -18.23 -3.04
N ARG A 18 14.43 -19.48 -3.28
CA ARG A 18 14.09 -20.22 -4.51
C ARG A 18 12.88 -21.14 -4.32
N GLN A 19 12.55 -21.44 -3.07
CA GLN A 19 11.45 -22.28 -2.62
C GLN A 19 11.22 -22.02 -1.13
N PHE A 20 10.01 -22.30 -0.65
CA PHE A 20 9.70 -22.27 0.77
C PHE A 20 9.95 -23.64 1.38
N VAL A 21 10.72 -23.71 2.46
CA VAL A 21 11.00 -24.97 3.17
C VAL A 21 10.44 -24.89 4.57
N CYS A 22 9.52 -25.79 4.91
CA CYS A 22 8.95 -25.86 6.24
C CYS A 22 10.05 -26.17 7.28
N PRO A 23 10.24 -25.34 8.32
CA PRO A 23 11.31 -25.55 9.29
C PRO A 23 11.08 -26.77 10.19
N PHE A 24 9.89 -27.36 10.19
CA PHE A 24 9.56 -28.49 11.06
C PHE A 24 9.96 -29.85 10.46
N HIS A 25 9.55 -30.12 9.21
CA HIS A 25 9.75 -31.44 8.57
C HIS A 25 10.27 -31.33 7.13
N ALA A 26 10.78 -30.16 6.74
CA ALA A 26 11.35 -29.92 5.42
C ALA A 26 10.43 -30.24 4.22
N TRP A 27 9.11 -30.06 4.39
CA TRP A 27 8.20 -29.99 3.24
C TRP A 27 8.56 -28.75 2.41
N CYS A 28 8.78 -28.95 1.11
CA CYS A 28 9.24 -27.93 0.18
C CYS A 28 8.10 -27.50 -0.73
N TYR A 29 7.88 -26.19 -0.86
CA TYR A 29 6.89 -25.60 -1.74
C TYR A 29 7.58 -24.71 -2.76
N ARG A 30 7.14 -24.76 -4.02
CA ARG A 30 7.57 -23.81 -5.05
C ARG A 30 7.03 -22.41 -4.73
N LEU A 31 7.51 -21.41 -5.48
CA LEU A 31 7.06 -20.02 -5.31
C LEU A 31 5.59 -19.81 -5.71
N ASP A 32 5.04 -20.69 -6.55
CA ASP A 32 3.60 -20.76 -6.86
C ASP A 32 2.76 -21.45 -5.77
N GLY A 33 3.39 -21.90 -4.68
CA GLY A 33 2.73 -22.57 -3.56
C GLY A 33 2.53 -24.08 -3.74
N SER A 34 2.81 -24.66 -4.91
CA SER A 34 2.70 -26.12 -5.11
C SER A 34 3.71 -26.88 -4.24
N LEU A 35 3.28 -27.98 -3.64
CA LEU A 35 4.18 -28.85 -2.88
C LEU A 35 5.09 -29.61 -3.85
N SER A 36 6.41 -29.45 -3.71
CA SER A 36 7.42 -30.08 -4.57
C SER A 36 8.10 -31.29 -3.92
N ALA A 37 8.18 -31.34 -2.59
CA ALA A 37 8.74 -32.46 -1.87
C ALA A 37 8.17 -32.57 -0.45
N ALA A 38 7.97 -33.80 0.00
CA ALA A 38 7.55 -34.13 1.36
C ALA A 38 8.37 -35.33 1.85
N PRO A 39 9.51 -35.10 2.53
CA PRO A 39 10.42 -36.18 2.91
C PRO A 39 9.72 -37.29 3.71
N ARG A 40 9.99 -38.54 3.36
CA ARG A 40 9.47 -39.76 4.02
C ARG A 40 7.96 -39.98 3.90
N MET A 41 7.30 -39.30 2.95
CA MET A 41 5.88 -39.52 2.65
C MET A 41 5.65 -40.55 1.54
N GLU A 42 6.70 -41.13 0.94
CA GLU A 42 6.60 -42.05 -0.20
C GLU A 42 5.85 -43.36 0.14
N GLY A 43 5.81 -43.74 1.42
CA GLY A 43 5.07 -44.91 1.92
C GLY A 43 3.76 -44.57 2.61
N ALA A 44 3.34 -43.30 2.62
CA ALA A 44 2.06 -42.90 3.20
C ALA A 44 0.93 -43.26 2.24
N ASP A 45 -0.08 -43.98 2.76
CA ASP A 45 -1.19 -44.46 1.95
C ASP A 45 -2.03 -43.28 1.41
N GLY A 46 -2.29 -43.29 0.10
CA GLY A 46 -3.06 -42.24 -0.58
C GLY A 46 -2.42 -40.85 -0.59
N PHE A 47 -1.12 -40.70 -0.32
CA PHE A 47 -0.46 -39.39 -0.35
C PHE A 47 -0.11 -38.95 -1.78
N ASP A 48 -0.67 -37.82 -2.20
CA ASP A 48 -0.28 -37.08 -3.41
C ASP A 48 0.21 -35.68 -3.03
N LEU A 49 1.30 -35.22 -3.63
CA LEU A 49 1.80 -33.85 -3.43
C LEU A 49 0.76 -32.80 -3.87
N ALA A 50 -0.04 -33.10 -4.90
CA ALA A 50 -1.02 -32.17 -5.46
C ALA A 50 -2.08 -31.72 -4.44
N ASP A 51 -2.45 -32.61 -3.50
CA ASP A 51 -3.49 -32.37 -2.49
C ASP A 51 -3.05 -31.39 -1.38
N PHE A 52 -1.75 -31.08 -1.31
CA PHE A 52 -1.15 -30.34 -0.20
C PHE A 52 -0.42 -29.07 -0.64
N SER A 53 -0.85 -28.44 -1.74
CA SER A 53 -0.42 -27.08 -2.12
C SER A 53 -0.79 -26.05 -1.04
N LEU A 54 -0.03 -24.96 -0.94
CA LEU A 54 -0.38 -23.85 -0.04
C LEU A 54 -1.77 -23.31 -0.38
N VAL A 55 -2.47 -22.82 0.65
CA VAL A 55 -3.73 -22.11 0.44
C VAL A 55 -3.42 -20.81 -0.28
N GLU A 56 -3.96 -20.67 -1.49
CA GLU A 56 -3.81 -19.48 -2.30
C GLU A 56 -4.66 -18.33 -1.72
N VAL A 57 -4.10 -17.12 -1.79
CA VAL A 57 -4.80 -15.89 -1.47
C VAL A 57 -4.68 -15.00 -2.70
N ARG A 58 -5.82 -14.51 -3.20
CA ARG A 58 -5.83 -13.68 -4.41
C ARG A 58 -5.04 -12.40 -4.16
N SER A 59 -4.08 -12.12 -5.01
CA SER A 59 -3.28 -10.89 -4.97
C SER A 59 -3.14 -10.30 -6.37
N GLU A 60 -3.30 -8.99 -6.49
CA GLU A 60 -3.24 -8.26 -7.75
C GLU A 60 -2.51 -6.93 -7.57
N GLU A 61 -1.79 -6.48 -8.61
CA GLU A 61 -1.08 -5.21 -8.62
C GLU A 61 -1.83 -4.17 -9.45
N ARG A 62 -1.99 -2.94 -8.94
CA ARG A 62 -2.47 -1.77 -9.72
C ARG A 62 -1.68 -0.53 -9.33
N ALA A 63 -1.22 0.23 -10.32
CA ALA A 63 -0.40 1.42 -10.13
C ALA A 63 0.76 1.27 -9.09
N GLY A 64 1.42 0.11 -9.04
CA GLY A 64 2.52 -0.18 -8.10
C GLY A 64 2.10 -0.62 -6.68
N PHE A 65 0.80 -0.64 -6.37
CA PHE A 65 0.28 -1.15 -5.12
C PHE A 65 -0.12 -2.62 -5.26
N LEU A 66 0.25 -3.43 -4.26
CA LEU A 66 -0.17 -4.82 -4.16
C LEU A 66 -1.40 -4.92 -3.25
N PHE A 67 -2.51 -5.42 -3.79
CA PHE A 67 -3.73 -5.67 -3.06
C PHE A 67 -3.89 -7.17 -2.82
N VAL A 68 -4.35 -7.53 -1.62
CA VAL A 68 -4.58 -8.92 -1.22
C VAL A 68 -6.01 -9.06 -0.75
N ASN A 69 -6.71 -10.08 -1.25
CA ASN A 69 -8.08 -10.36 -0.85
C ASN A 69 -8.23 -11.83 -0.44
N VAL A 70 -8.65 -12.05 0.79
CA VAL A 70 -8.87 -13.38 1.37
C VAL A 70 -10.25 -13.96 1.04
N ASP A 71 -11.17 -13.14 0.53
CA ASP A 71 -12.47 -13.60 0.05
C ASP A 71 -12.40 -13.99 -1.43
N ALA A 72 -12.47 -15.30 -1.69
CA ALA A 72 -12.47 -15.86 -3.04
C ALA A 72 -13.70 -15.44 -3.87
N LYS A 73 -14.75 -14.89 -3.25
CA LYS A 73 -15.97 -14.43 -3.92
C LYS A 73 -16.01 -12.91 -4.12
N ALA A 74 -14.98 -12.19 -3.70
CA ALA A 74 -14.93 -10.75 -3.88
C ALA A 74 -14.87 -10.39 -5.38
N PRO A 75 -15.38 -9.19 -5.76
CA PRO A 75 -15.27 -8.69 -7.14
C PRO A 75 -13.81 -8.60 -7.59
N THR A 76 -13.59 -8.46 -8.90
CA THR A 76 -12.22 -8.24 -9.41
C THR A 76 -11.64 -6.94 -8.84
N LEU A 77 -10.30 -6.83 -8.80
CA LEU A 77 -9.69 -5.60 -8.32
C LEU A 77 -10.09 -4.39 -9.18
N ASP A 78 -10.26 -4.56 -10.49
CA ASP A 78 -10.67 -3.50 -11.42
C ASP A 78 -12.10 -3.03 -11.16
N ASP A 79 -13.05 -3.95 -10.94
CA ASP A 79 -14.43 -3.59 -10.60
C ASP A 79 -14.50 -2.81 -9.28
N TRP A 80 -13.61 -3.12 -8.34
CA TRP A 80 -13.58 -2.48 -7.03
C TRP A 80 -12.84 -1.14 -7.04
N LEU A 81 -11.72 -1.02 -7.76
CA LEU A 81 -10.96 0.23 -7.88
C LEU A 81 -11.54 1.22 -8.90
N GLY A 82 -12.29 0.74 -9.89
CA GLY A 82 -12.89 1.55 -10.95
C GLY A 82 -11.89 2.46 -11.67
N ASP A 83 -12.00 3.77 -11.51
CA ASP A 83 -11.15 4.76 -12.22
C ASP A 83 -9.89 5.19 -11.46
N PHE A 84 -9.51 4.46 -10.41
CA PHE A 84 -8.31 4.73 -9.61
C PHE A 84 -7.06 4.99 -10.45
N GLU A 85 -6.70 4.10 -11.40
CA GLU A 85 -5.48 4.29 -12.18
C GLU A 85 -5.54 5.52 -13.09
N GLN A 86 -6.72 5.85 -13.62
CA GLN A 86 -6.92 7.01 -14.50
C GLN A 86 -6.69 8.31 -13.74
N VAL A 87 -7.22 8.39 -12.52
CA VAL A 87 -7.08 9.58 -11.66
C VAL A 87 -5.62 9.81 -11.24
N HIS A 88 -4.83 8.75 -11.11
CA HIS A 88 -3.46 8.82 -10.60
C HIS A 88 -2.36 8.65 -11.66
N GLU A 89 -2.72 8.49 -12.93
CA GLU A 89 -1.78 8.33 -14.05
C GLU A 89 -0.65 9.38 -14.05
N PRO A 90 -0.90 10.68 -13.78
CA PRO A 90 0.15 11.70 -13.88
C PRO A 90 1.35 11.46 -12.96
N TRP A 91 1.14 10.81 -11.81
CA TRP A 91 2.20 10.54 -10.82
C TRP A 91 2.99 9.26 -11.12
N ARG A 92 2.55 8.45 -12.09
CA ARG A 92 3.25 7.22 -12.51
C ARG A 92 3.63 6.34 -11.32
N LEU A 93 2.67 6.11 -10.42
CA LEU A 93 2.89 5.49 -9.11
C LEU A 93 3.67 4.17 -9.17
N GLY A 94 3.42 3.34 -10.19
CA GLY A 94 4.13 2.07 -10.41
C GLY A 94 5.62 2.18 -10.74
N SER A 95 6.11 3.36 -11.07
CA SER A 95 7.54 3.61 -11.33
C SER A 95 8.32 4.05 -10.09
N LEU A 96 7.62 4.34 -8.99
CA LEU A 96 8.22 4.86 -7.77
C LEU A 96 8.88 3.74 -6.96
N VAL A 97 9.90 4.12 -6.18
CA VAL A 97 10.59 3.23 -5.26
C VAL A 97 10.47 3.75 -3.83
N THR A 98 10.42 2.85 -2.85
CA THR A 98 10.38 3.23 -1.44
C THR A 98 11.71 3.85 -1.01
N ALA A 99 11.72 5.17 -0.77
CA ALA A 99 12.89 5.88 -0.25
C ALA A 99 13.05 5.72 1.28
N SER A 100 11.93 5.67 2.02
CA SER A 100 11.91 5.50 3.46
C SER A 100 10.64 4.76 3.90
N ARG A 101 10.73 4.01 4.99
CA ARG A 101 9.59 3.35 5.64
C ARG A 101 9.77 3.43 7.15
N ARG A 102 8.68 3.70 7.86
CA ARG A 102 8.62 3.66 9.32
C ARG A 102 7.32 2.97 9.72
N ASP A 103 7.39 2.14 10.75
CA ASP A 103 6.25 1.43 11.32
C ASP A 103 6.10 1.86 12.78
N PHE A 104 4.87 2.13 13.23
CA PHE A 104 4.57 2.58 14.58
C PHE A 104 3.31 1.87 15.09
N THR A 105 3.28 1.56 16.38
CA THR A 105 2.05 1.13 17.07
C THR A 105 1.45 2.33 17.79
N VAL A 106 0.17 2.58 17.54
CA VAL A 106 -0.58 3.69 18.15
C VAL A 106 -1.78 3.10 18.89
N ASP A 107 -1.95 3.47 20.16
CA ASP A 107 -3.04 2.99 21.02
C ASP A 107 -4.38 3.67 20.69
N CYS A 108 -4.85 3.48 19.46
CA CYS A 108 -6.14 3.97 18.99
C CYS A 108 -6.74 3.03 17.95
N ASN A 109 -8.02 3.23 17.63
CA ASN A 109 -8.64 2.50 16.54
C ASN A 109 -8.01 2.94 15.20
N TRP A 110 -7.63 1.99 14.35
CA TRP A 110 -7.00 2.26 13.06
C TRP A 110 -7.80 3.26 12.18
N LYS A 111 -9.15 3.26 12.29
CA LYS A 111 -10.02 4.21 11.58
C LYS A 111 -9.80 5.65 12.02
N LEU A 112 -9.69 5.88 13.34
CA LEU A 112 -9.44 7.21 13.88
C LEU A 112 -8.09 7.76 13.40
N PHE A 113 -7.08 6.89 13.30
CA PHE A 113 -5.77 7.28 12.81
C PHE A 113 -5.81 7.71 11.34
N ILE A 114 -6.47 6.94 10.47
CA ILE A 114 -6.53 7.24 9.04
C ILE A 114 -7.47 8.40 8.71
N GLU A 115 -8.56 8.59 9.46
CA GLU A 115 -9.51 9.69 9.26
C GLU A 115 -8.84 11.06 9.45
N VAL A 116 -7.96 11.21 10.45
CA VAL A 116 -7.23 12.46 10.71
C VAL A 116 -6.29 12.83 9.55
N PHE A 117 -5.73 11.85 8.86
CA PHE A 117 -4.89 12.11 7.68
C PHE A 117 -5.69 12.59 6.47
N ASN A 118 -6.98 12.26 6.40
CA ASN A 118 -7.84 12.55 5.26
C ASN A 118 -8.71 13.80 5.47
N GLU A 119 -8.31 14.70 6.36
CA GLU A 119 -8.97 15.99 6.56
C GLU A 119 -7.98 17.13 6.80
N TYR A 120 -8.39 18.34 6.42
CA TYR A 120 -7.60 19.56 6.56
C TYR A 120 -8.15 20.50 7.65
N TYR A 121 -9.24 20.12 8.31
CA TYR A 121 -9.97 20.92 9.29
C TYR A 121 -9.13 21.20 10.54
N HIS A 122 -8.36 20.21 11.02
CA HIS A 122 -7.51 20.38 12.19
C HIS A 122 -6.27 21.25 11.93
N LEU A 123 -5.79 21.32 10.67
CA LEU A 123 -4.49 21.89 10.33
C LEU A 123 -4.34 23.32 10.87
N ARG A 124 -5.32 24.19 10.64
CA ARG A 124 -5.26 25.60 11.08
C ARG A 124 -5.16 25.75 12.60
N LYS A 125 -5.70 24.78 13.36
CA LYS A 125 -5.71 24.82 14.82
C LYS A 125 -4.50 24.13 15.45
N VAL A 126 -4.13 22.95 14.95
CA VAL A 126 -3.09 22.09 15.52
C VAL A 126 -1.71 22.39 14.92
N HIS A 127 -1.67 22.82 13.65
CA HIS A 127 -0.46 23.10 12.90
C HIS A 127 -0.39 24.56 12.38
N PRO A 128 -0.69 25.59 13.22
CA PRO A 128 -0.81 26.98 12.76
C PRO A 128 0.49 27.58 12.20
N HIS A 129 1.63 26.95 12.48
CA HIS A 129 2.97 27.43 12.08
C HIS A 129 3.75 26.38 11.27
N SER A 130 3.09 25.31 10.80
CA SER A 130 3.73 24.28 9.95
C SER A 130 2.85 23.95 8.74
N PHE A 131 2.22 22.78 8.70
CA PHE A 131 1.48 22.30 7.53
C PHE A 131 0.38 23.26 7.06
N ALA A 132 -0.28 23.98 7.97
CA ALA A 132 -1.35 24.90 7.59
C ALA A 132 -0.89 26.07 6.70
N THR A 133 0.42 26.39 6.66
CA THR A 133 0.97 27.46 5.83
C THR A 133 1.37 26.96 4.43
N LEU A 134 1.48 25.64 4.25
CA LEU A 134 1.92 25.01 3.01
C LEU A 134 0.79 24.86 1.99
N TYR A 135 -0.46 24.77 2.47
CA TYR A 135 -1.61 24.48 1.62
C TYR A 135 -2.58 25.66 1.51
N THR A 136 -3.17 25.79 0.33
CA THR A 136 -4.37 26.60 0.12
C THR A 136 -5.62 25.83 0.59
N ASN A 137 -6.81 26.42 0.45
CA ASN A 137 -8.03 25.64 0.64
C ASN A 137 -8.12 24.59 -0.48
N PRO A 138 -8.33 23.31 -0.17
CA PRO A 138 -8.42 22.29 -1.21
C PRO A 138 -9.69 22.45 -2.04
N ASP A 139 -9.66 21.85 -3.23
CA ASP A 139 -10.84 21.72 -4.10
C ASP A 139 -11.93 20.89 -3.42
N PRO A 140 -13.19 20.92 -3.87
CA PRO A 140 -14.15 19.90 -3.51
C PRO A 140 -13.62 18.49 -3.81
N VAL A 141 -14.17 17.49 -3.13
CA VAL A 141 -13.86 16.06 -3.40
C VAL A 141 -14.20 15.72 -4.85
N ASP A 142 -13.34 14.94 -5.50
CA ASP A 142 -13.53 14.51 -6.89
C ASP A 142 -14.66 13.46 -6.97
N GLU A 143 -15.42 13.48 -8.06
CA GLU A 143 -16.31 12.38 -8.41
C GLU A 143 -15.48 11.20 -8.94
N THR A 144 -15.47 10.09 -8.22
CA THR A 144 -14.72 8.88 -8.57
C THR A 144 -15.63 7.67 -8.77
N ARG A 145 -15.17 6.68 -9.52
CA ARG A 145 -15.79 5.35 -9.60
C ARG A 145 -14.90 4.35 -8.89
N GLY A 146 -15.41 3.72 -7.84
CA GLY A 146 -14.69 2.67 -7.12
C GLY A 146 -14.62 2.95 -5.62
N ALA A 147 -13.87 2.11 -4.92
CA ALA A 147 -13.75 2.13 -3.47
C ALA A 147 -12.61 3.03 -3.00
N PHE A 148 -12.62 4.28 -3.46
CA PHE A 148 -11.69 5.31 -3.02
C PHE A 148 -12.30 6.70 -3.13
N VAL A 149 -11.79 7.61 -2.31
CA VAL A 149 -12.11 9.05 -2.36
C VAL A 149 -10.82 9.83 -2.54
N THR A 150 -10.87 10.92 -3.30
CA THR A 150 -9.70 11.74 -3.58
C THR A 150 -10.05 13.21 -3.67
N GLN A 151 -9.07 14.06 -3.34
CA GLN A 151 -9.17 15.51 -3.37
C GLN A 151 -7.82 16.09 -3.76
N PHE A 152 -7.85 17.22 -4.46
CA PHE A 152 -6.64 17.95 -4.82
C PHE A 152 -6.55 19.28 -4.04
N GLY A 153 -5.34 19.64 -3.64
CA GLY A 153 -5.06 20.93 -3.02
C GLY A 153 -3.78 21.54 -3.58
N GLU A 154 -3.85 22.79 -4.01
CA GLU A 154 -2.68 23.56 -4.44
C GLU A 154 -1.87 24.04 -3.24
N HIS A 155 -0.56 24.09 -3.43
CA HIS A 155 0.37 24.61 -2.44
C HIS A 155 0.27 26.13 -2.42
N ALA A 156 0.50 26.73 -1.25
CA ALA A 156 0.54 28.19 -1.12
C ALA A 156 1.78 28.80 -1.81
N ARG A 157 2.80 27.98 -2.08
CA ARG A 157 4.05 28.35 -2.75
C ARG A 157 4.54 27.17 -3.59
N SER A 158 5.20 27.47 -4.71
CA SER A 158 5.90 26.45 -5.48
C SER A 158 7.11 25.94 -4.70
N GLY A 159 7.14 24.63 -4.42
CA GLY A 159 8.25 23.95 -3.75
C GLY A 159 7.82 22.60 -3.18
N SER A 160 8.73 21.88 -2.53
CA SER A 160 8.36 20.64 -1.84
C SER A 160 7.52 20.94 -0.60
N VAL A 161 6.43 20.19 -0.41
CA VAL A 161 5.71 20.12 0.88
C VAL A 161 6.06 18.87 1.69
N GLY A 162 6.98 18.03 1.16
CA GLY A 162 7.47 16.81 1.81
C GLY A 162 8.75 17.02 2.62
N VAL A 163 9.37 18.19 2.55
CA VAL A 163 10.61 18.51 3.26
C VAL A 163 10.29 19.46 4.41
N LEU A 164 10.68 19.09 5.64
CA LEU A 164 10.63 20.03 6.77
C LEU A 164 11.63 21.17 6.49
N GLU A 165 11.26 22.41 6.82
CA GLU A 165 12.00 23.65 6.46
C GLU A 165 13.52 23.60 6.77
N GLU A 166 13.95 22.76 7.71
CA GLU A 166 15.34 22.59 8.14
C GLU A 166 16.21 21.73 7.20
N ALA A 167 15.65 21.00 6.22
CA ALA A 167 16.38 20.01 5.41
C ALA A 167 17.02 20.56 4.11
N GLY A 168 16.95 21.87 3.85
CA GLY A 168 17.88 22.59 2.98
C GLY A 168 17.64 22.56 1.46
N SER A 169 17.03 21.52 0.88
CA SER A 169 16.70 21.50 -0.56
C SER A 169 15.51 20.61 -0.92
N ASP A 170 14.68 21.05 -1.86
CA ASP A 170 13.57 20.29 -2.42
C ASP A 170 14.02 18.97 -3.06
N LEU A 171 13.14 17.97 -3.02
CA LEU A 171 13.30 16.79 -3.86
C LEU A 171 13.07 17.15 -5.32
N ASN A 172 13.68 16.39 -6.23
CA ASN A 172 13.43 16.55 -7.66
C ASN A 172 11.95 16.30 -7.96
N ALA A 173 11.35 17.18 -8.77
CA ALA A 173 9.99 16.97 -9.23
C ALA A 173 9.85 15.67 -10.03
N LEU A 174 8.73 14.99 -9.85
CA LEU A 174 8.33 13.82 -10.61
C LEU A 174 8.16 14.21 -12.09
N PRO A 175 8.71 13.42 -13.03
CA PRO A 175 8.62 13.73 -14.44
C PRO A 175 7.19 13.56 -14.94
N GLY A 176 6.72 14.49 -15.78
CA GLY A 176 5.43 14.39 -16.47
C GLY A 176 4.27 15.12 -15.79
N LEU A 177 4.48 15.66 -14.57
CA LEU A 177 3.52 16.60 -13.98
C LEU A 177 3.56 17.91 -14.76
N SER A 178 2.38 18.52 -14.94
CA SER A 178 2.24 19.78 -15.67
C SER A 178 1.06 20.60 -15.16
N GLY A 179 1.11 21.91 -15.40
CA GLY A 179 0.07 22.84 -14.95
C GLY A 179 -0.07 22.81 -13.44
N ARG A 180 -1.30 22.74 -12.93
CA ARG A 180 -1.54 22.76 -11.47
C ARG A 180 -0.94 21.60 -10.70
N LEU A 181 -0.63 20.48 -11.35
CA LEU A 181 -0.03 19.32 -10.70
C LEU A 181 1.42 19.57 -10.26
N GLU A 182 2.07 20.60 -10.81
CA GLU A 182 3.44 20.98 -10.44
C GLU A 182 3.53 21.59 -9.03
N ASP A 183 2.43 22.19 -8.55
CA ASP A 183 2.37 22.93 -7.29
C ASP A 183 1.14 22.49 -6.47
N GLY A 184 0.93 21.19 -6.35
CA GLY A 184 -0.15 20.65 -5.54
C GLY A 184 0.05 19.22 -5.08
N THR A 185 -0.91 18.75 -4.28
CA THR A 185 -0.94 17.40 -3.75
C THR A 185 -2.33 16.80 -3.92
N ARG A 186 -2.36 15.58 -4.44
CA ARG A 186 -3.55 14.74 -4.47
C ARG A 186 -3.57 13.85 -3.24
N TYR A 187 -4.60 13.98 -2.41
CA TYR A 187 -4.86 13.13 -1.27
C TYR A 187 -5.87 12.06 -1.66
N THR A 188 -5.56 10.80 -1.42
CA THR A 188 -6.42 9.69 -1.80
C THR A 188 -6.52 8.68 -0.68
N TRP A 189 -7.75 8.36 -0.30
CA TRP A 189 -8.07 7.26 0.60
C TRP A 189 -8.67 6.12 -0.21
N VAL A 190 -7.91 5.04 -0.36
CA VAL A 190 -8.36 3.75 -0.89
C VAL A 190 -8.85 2.89 0.27
N TYR A 191 -10.11 2.49 0.23
CA TYR A 191 -10.70 1.76 1.35
C TYR A 191 -10.10 0.38 1.52
N PRO A 192 -10.11 -0.20 2.73
CA PRO A 192 -10.47 0.46 3.98
C PRO A 192 -9.31 1.26 4.59
N GLY A 193 -8.05 0.84 4.39
CA GLY A 193 -6.94 1.24 5.27
C GLY A 193 -5.71 1.83 4.57
N LEU A 194 -5.80 2.17 3.29
CA LEU A 194 -4.68 2.77 2.54
C LEU A 194 -4.99 4.23 2.22
N THR A 195 -4.15 5.14 2.66
CA THR A 195 -4.22 6.54 2.21
C THR A 195 -2.85 7.00 1.73
N PHE A 196 -2.82 7.88 0.75
CA PHE A 196 -1.59 8.49 0.30
C PHE A 196 -1.79 9.92 -0.17
N ALA A 197 -0.70 10.68 -0.11
CA ALA A 197 -0.58 12.03 -0.65
C ALA A 197 0.44 12.01 -1.79
N ALA A 198 -0.05 12.14 -3.03
CA ALA A 198 0.77 12.22 -4.23
C ALA A 198 1.08 13.69 -4.55
N SER A 199 2.29 14.11 -4.22
CA SER A 199 2.80 15.47 -4.39
C SER A 199 3.60 15.60 -5.69
N ARG A 200 4.15 16.79 -5.93
CA ARG A 200 4.99 17.10 -7.09
C ARG A 200 6.29 16.29 -7.17
N ASP A 201 6.77 15.74 -6.07
CA ASP A 201 8.14 15.24 -5.89
C ASP A 201 8.23 13.91 -5.14
N ALA A 202 7.19 13.57 -4.36
CA ALA A 202 7.11 12.33 -3.60
C ALA A 202 5.67 11.89 -3.40
N VAL A 203 5.51 10.61 -3.06
CA VAL A 203 4.24 10.03 -2.62
C VAL A 203 4.41 9.54 -1.18
N TRP A 204 3.58 10.08 -0.29
CA TRP A 204 3.55 9.69 1.12
C TRP A 204 2.44 8.69 1.33
N VAL A 205 2.77 7.47 1.73
CA VAL A 205 1.80 6.38 1.89
C VAL A 205 1.65 6.06 3.37
N LEU A 206 0.40 5.99 3.85
CA LEU A 206 0.03 5.50 5.16
C LEU A 206 -0.89 4.30 5.00
N GLU A 207 -0.50 3.20 5.64
CA GLU A 207 -1.31 2.00 5.78
C GLU A 207 -1.62 1.81 7.26
N ALA A 208 -2.90 1.68 7.61
CA ALA A 208 -3.34 1.42 8.96
C ALA A 208 -4.06 0.07 9.01
N ALA A 209 -3.50 -0.86 9.77
CA ALA A 209 -4.09 -2.18 10.01
C ALA A 209 -4.40 -2.36 11.51
N PRO A 210 -5.49 -3.05 11.86
CA PRO A 210 -5.71 -3.49 13.23
C PRO A 210 -4.58 -4.46 13.65
N VAL A 211 -4.07 -4.28 14.86
CA VAL A 211 -3.05 -5.14 15.49
C VAL A 211 -3.71 -6.09 16.48
#